data_AF-A0A8B5XGP7-F1
#
_entry.id   AF-A0A8B5XGP7-F1
#
_cell.length_a   1.000
_cell.length_b   1.000
_cell.length_c   1.000
_cell.angle_alpha   90.00
_cell.angle_beta   90.00
_cell.angle_gamma   90.00
#
_symmetry.space_group_name_H-M   'P 1'
#
loop_
_entity.id
_entity.type
_entity.pdbx_description
1 polymer ?
#
loop_
_entity_poly.entity_id
_entity_poly.type
_entity_poly.pdbx_seq_one_letter_code
_entity_poly.pdbx_strand_id
1 'polypeptide(L)'
;INTPVTDGLQSLKSGNSYPAYMDNYLKEVIDQVEQETGYNLLTTGMDVYTNVDKDVQQRLWDVYNTDQYVTYPDDDMQVASTIVDVSNGNVIAQLGARHQASNVSFGTNQAVETNRDWGSSMKPITDYAPALEFDIYDSTATIVRDIPYNYPGTNTPVYNWDRGYFGNITLQYALQQSRNVPAV
;
A
#
# COMPACT_ATOMS: atom_id res chain seq x y z
N ILE A 1 48.61 -17.85 -30.22
CA ILE A 1 48.56 -16.68 -29.32
C ILE A 1 47.53 -17.04 -28.26
N ASN A 2 47.96 -17.30 -27.02
CA ASN A 2 47.04 -17.68 -25.95
C ASN A 2 46.51 -16.41 -25.31
N THR A 3 45.24 -16.14 -25.52
CA THR A 3 44.56 -15.03 -24.89
C THR A 3 44.44 -15.29 -23.38
N PRO A 4 44.86 -14.36 -22.51
CA PRO A 4 44.71 -14.51 -21.07
C PRO A 4 43.24 -14.74 -20.68
N VAL A 5 43.00 -15.56 -19.67
CA VAL A 5 41.64 -15.79 -19.10
C VAL A 5 41.01 -14.52 -18.51
N THR A 6 41.76 -13.44 -18.40
CA THR A 6 41.32 -12.11 -17.97
C THR A 6 41.02 -11.16 -19.13
N ASP A 7 41.19 -11.59 -20.38
CA ASP A 7 40.91 -10.74 -21.53
C ASP A 7 39.40 -10.61 -21.74
N GLY A 8 38.89 -9.37 -21.74
CA GLY A 8 37.45 -9.08 -21.78
C GLY A 8 36.73 -9.10 -20.43
N LEU A 9 37.42 -9.39 -19.32
CA LEU A 9 36.85 -9.26 -17.97
C LEU A 9 36.62 -7.78 -17.66
N GLN A 10 35.35 -7.35 -17.74
CA GLN A 10 34.94 -6.04 -17.25
C GLN A 10 34.90 -6.05 -15.72
N SER A 11 35.30 -4.95 -15.10
CA SER A 11 35.08 -4.76 -13.67
C SER A 11 33.59 -4.86 -13.37
N LEU A 12 33.23 -5.65 -12.35
CA LEU A 12 31.87 -5.65 -11.80
C LEU A 12 31.53 -4.22 -11.38
N LYS A 13 30.69 -3.56 -12.17
CA LYS A 13 30.07 -2.29 -11.76
C LYS A 13 29.10 -2.61 -10.63
N SER A 14 29.57 -2.48 -9.40
CA SER A 14 28.76 -2.59 -8.20
C SER A 14 27.81 -1.38 -8.12
N GLY A 15 26.66 -1.51 -8.77
CA GLY A 15 25.56 -0.55 -8.72
C GLY A 15 24.33 -1.21 -9.33
N ASN A 16 23.15 -0.97 -8.77
CA ASN A 16 21.92 -1.45 -9.37
C ASN A 16 21.82 -0.94 -10.81
N SER A 17 21.59 -1.85 -11.75
CA SER A 17 21.48 -1.52 -13.18
C SER A 17 20.15 -0.83 -13.52
N TYR A 18 19.36 -0.43 -12.50
CA TYR A 18 18.03 0.17 -12.63
C TYR A 18 17.89 1.38 -11.69
N PRO A 19 16.97 2.32 -12.00
CA PRO A 19 16.72 3.49 -11.15
C PRO A 19 16.17 3.10 -9.78
N ALA A 20 16.63 3.75 -8.71
CA ALA A 20 16.23 3.39 -7.33
C ALA A 20 14.71 3.39 -7.09
N TYR A 21 13.97 4.29 -7.75
CA TYR A 21 12.51 4.34 -7.65
C TYR A 21 11.79 3.11 -8.20
N MET A 22 12.49 2.23 -8.93
CA MET A 22 11.94 0.98 -9.45
C MET A 22 12.18 -0.22 -8.54
N ASP A 23 12.97 -0.08 -7.47
CA ASP A 23 13.41 -1.21 -6.61
C ASP A 23 12.24 -2.05 -6.09
N ASN A 24 11.27 -1.40 -5.44
CA ASN A 24 10.10 -2.09 -4.89
C ASN A 24 9.24 -2.73 -5.99
N TYR A 25 9.00 -2.02 -7.09
CA TYR A 25 8.18 -2.55 -8.19
C TYR A 25 8.85 -3.78 -8.83
N LEU A 26 10.16 -3.71 -9.10
CA LEU A 26 10.91 -4.82 -9.69
C LEU A 26 10.98 -6.03 -8.76
N LYS A 27 11.03 -5.81 -7.44
CA LYS A 27 10.90 -6.91 -6.47
C LYS A 27 9.59 -7.68 -6.68
N GLU A 28 8.46 -6.98 -6.74
CA GLU A 28 7.16 -7.66 -6.93
C GLU A 28 7.03 -8.30 -8.32
N VAL A 29 7.65 -7.72 -9.37
CA VAL A 29 7.70 -8.34 -10.70
C VAL A 29 8.46 -9.66 -10.67
N ILE A 30 9.61 -9.71 -9.99
CA ILE A 30 10.38 -10.94 -9.83
C ILE A 30 9.55 -11.99 -9.09
N ASP A 31 8.93 -11.60 -7.98
CA ASP A 31 8.12 -12.50 -7.14
C ASP A 31 6.89 -13.03 -7.92
N GLN A 32 6.19 -12.17 -8.67
CA GLN A 32 5.03 -12.57 -9.47
C GLN A 32 5.43 -13.50 -10.63
N VAL A 33 6.50 -13.19 -11.36
CA VAL A 33 6.96 -14.05 -12.46
C VAL A 33 7.39 -15.42 -11.94
N GLU A 34 8.05 -15.48 -10.78
CA GLU A 34 8.41 -16.75 -10.16
C GLU A 34 7.16 -17.55 -9.75
N GLN A 35 6.13 -16.89 -9.20
CA GLN A 35 4.86 -17.54 -8.86
C GLN A 35 4.10 -18.06 -10.10
N GLU A 36 4.06 -17.30 -11.19
CA GLU A 36 3.26 -17.65 -12.38
C GLU A 36 3.98 -18.62 -13.33
N THR A 37 5.31 -18.52 -13.42
CA THR A 37 6.09 -19.29 -14.41
C THR A 37 6.97 -20.36 -13.79
N GLY A 38 7.28 -20.27 -12.49
CA GLY A 38 8.25 -21.13 -11.80
C GLY A 38 9.71 -20.79 -12.08
N TYR A 39 10.00 -19.72 -12.85
CA TYR A 39 11.36 -19.30 -13.19
C TYR A 39 11.73 -18.01 -12.47
N ASN A 40 12.96 -17.98 -11.94
CA ASN A 40 13.52 -16.77 -11.36
C ASN A 40 14.22 -15.93 -12.44
N LEU A 41 13.75 -14.69 -12.60
CA LEU A 41 14.24 -13.70 -13.58
C LEU A 41 15.73 -13.38 -13.46
N LEU A 42 16.30 -13.53 -12.26
CA LEU A 42 17.70 -13.21 -11.99
C LEU A 42 18.65 -14.30 -12.51
N THR A 43 18.14 -15.51 -12.76
CA THR A 43 18.94 -16.67 -13.21
C THR A 43 18.52 -17.20 -14.58
N THR A 44 17.33 -16.83 -15.05
CA THR A 44 16.76 -17.27 -16.33
C THR A 44 16.53 -16.05 -17.23
N GLY A 45 17.21 -16.00 -18.38
CA GLY A 45 17.06 -14.89 -19.32
C GLY A 45 15.66 -14.85 -19.92
N MET A 46 14.96 -13.72 -19.73
CA MET A 46 13.63 -13.48 -20.27
C MET A 46 13.37 -11.98 -20.43
N ASP A 47 12.46 -11.64 -21.33
CA ASP A 47 11.95 -10.28 -21.49
C ASP A 47 10.59 -10.17 -20.79
N VAL A 48 10.47 -9.22 -19.86
CA VAL A 48 9.23 -8.96 -19.12
C VAL A 48 8.75 -7.54 -19.33
N TYR A 49 7.51 -7.44 -19.82
CA TYR A 49 6.79 -6.19 -20.01
C TYR A 49 5.83 -6.02 -18.84
N THR A 50 5.97 -4.94 -18.08
CA THR A 50 5.24 -4.73 -16.84
C THR A 50 4.17 -3.66 -17.00
N ASN A 51 3.35 -3.48 -15.97
CA ASN A 51 2.27 -2.50 -15.95
C ASN A 51 2.68 -1.14 -15.38
N VAL A 52 3.96 -0.94 -15.04
CA VAL A 52 4.43 0.30 -14.42
C VAL A 52 4.30 1.46 -15.39
N ASP A 53 3.65 2.53 -14.94
CA ASP A 53 3.72 3.82 -15.60
C ASP A 53 4.93 4.57 -15.02
N LYS A 54 5.96 4.76 -15.84
CA LYS A 54 7.22 5.37 -15.41
C LYS A 54 7.04 6.82 -14.95
N ASP A 55 6.13 7.56 -15.57
CA ASP A 55 5.91 8.95 -15.23
C ASP A 55 5.17 9.06 -13.90
N VAL A 56 4.20 8.17 -13.66
CA VAL A 56 3.50 8.07 -12.37
C VAL A 56 4.45 7.60 -11.26
N GLN A 57 5.29 6.60 -11.53
CA GLN A 57 6.27 6.09 -10.58
C GLN A 57 7.29 7.16 -10.19
N GLN A 58 7.83 7.90 -11.17
CA GLN A 58 8.75 9.00 -10.90
C GLN A 58 8.06 10.12 -10.10
N ARG A 59 6.82 10.45 -10.46
CA ARG A 59 6.04 11.45 -9.71
C ARG A 59 5.79 11.01 -8.27
N LEU A 60 5.47 9.74 -8.04
CA LEU A 60 5.29 9.19 -6.69
C LEU A 60 6.58 9.30 -5.87
N TRP A 61 7.72 8.98 -6.49
CA TRP A 61 9.03 9.17 -5.88
C TRP A 61 9.29 10.62 -5.47
N ASP A 62 8.96 11.59 -6.34
CA ASP A 62 9.15 13.00 -6.03
C ASP A 62 8.20 13.49 -4.93
N VAL A 63 6.96 12.98 -4.88
CA VAL A 63 6.02 13.24 -3.77
C VAL A 63 6.59 12.80 -2.44
N TYR A 64 7.27 11.66 -2.40
CA TYR A 64 7.84 11.12 -1.16
C TYR A 64 9.12 11.85 -0.77
N ASN A 65 10.00 12.12 -1.72
CA ASN A 65 11.38 12.47 -1.41
C ASN A 65 11.70 13.97 -1.62
N THR A 66 10.68 14.81 -1.87
CA THR A 66 10.85 16.26 -2.05
C THR A 66 9.80 17.04 -1.26
N ASP A 67 10.14 18.28 -0.89
CA ASP A 67 9.22 19.21 -0.22
C ASP A 67 8.26 19.94 -1.18
N GLN A 68 8.22 19.55 -2.46
CA GLN A 68 7.42 20.23 -3.48
C GLN A 68 5.91 20.02 -3.29
N TYR A 69 5.51 18.86 -2.76
CA TYR A 69 4.11 18.42 -2.72
C TYR A 69 3.56 18.27 -1.30
N VAL A 70 4.39 17.73 -0.40
CA VAL A 70 4.03 17.43 0.98
C VAL A 70 5.17 17.89 1.87
N THR A 71 4.84 18.59 2.95
CA THR A 71 5.80 18.90 4.00
C THR A 71 5.71 17.81 5.06
N TYR A 72 6.78 17.02 5.19
CA TYR A 72 6.90 15.99 6.21
C TYR A 72 7.43 16.60 7.53
N PRO A 73 7.06 16.03 8.69
CA PRO A 73 7.54 16.52 9.98
C PRO A 73 9.05 16.30 10.19
N ASP A 74 9.59 15.23 9.59
CA ASP A 74 11.00 14.83 9.65
C ASP A 74 11.31 13.83 8.52
N ASP A 75 12.59 13.48 8.35
CA ASP A 75 13.09 12.50 7.36
C ASP A 75 12.81 11.04 7.73
N ASP A 76 12.47 10.77 8.99
CA ASP A 76 12.24 9.42 9.49
C ASP A 76 10.80 8.93 9.20
N MET A 77 9.83 9.84 9.04
CA MET A 77 8.45 9.50 8.74
C MET A 77 8.32 8.70 7.43
N GLN A 78 7.86 7.46 7.55
CA GLN A 78 7.70 6.57 6.39
C GLN A 78 6.31 6.67 5.75
N VAL A 79 6.28 6.44 4.44
CA VAL A 79 5.05 6.31 3.64
C VAL A 79 5.21 5.11 2.73
N ALA A 80 4.13 4.35 2.56
CA ALA A 80 4.04 3.26 1.60
C ALA A 80 2.70 3.38 0.85
N SER A 81 2.71 3.22 -0.47
CA SER A 81 1.49 3.26 -1.27
C SER A 81 1.60 2.43 -2.54
N THR A 82 0.43 1.98 -3.01
CA THR A 82 0.23 1.24 -4.26
C THR A 82 -0.87 1.94 -5.02
N ILE A 83 -0.62 2.28 -6.28
CA ILE A 83 -1.58 2.91 -7.19
C ILE A 83 -2.03 1.86 -8.20
N VAL A 84 -3.34 1.65 -8.28
CA VAL A 84 -3.97 0.60 -9.08
C VAL A 84 -4.91 1.22 -10.11
N ASP A 85 -4.84 0.75 -11.35
CA ASP A 85 -5.86 0.99 -12.36
C ASP A 85 -7.09 0.14 -12.04
N VAL A 86 -8.17 0.80 -11.63
CA VAL A 86 -9.42 0.15 -11.18
C VAL A 86 -10.14 -0.61 -12.29
N SER A 87 -9.81 -0.37 -13.57
CA SER A 87 -10.47 -1.04 -14.71
C SER A 87 -9.95 -2.45 -14.96
N ASN A 88 -8.72 -2.76 -14.52
CA ASN A 88 -8.04 -4.03 -14.82
C ASN A 88 -7.25 -4.59 -13.63
N GLY A 89 -7.12 -3.86 -12.52
CA GLY A 89 -6.37 -4.27 -11.33
C GLY A 89 -4.86 -4.12 -11.45
N ASN A 90 -4.36 -3.49 -12.52
CA ASN A 90 -2.92 -3.33 -12.74
C ASN A 90 -2.32 -2.34 -11.75
N VAL A 91 -1.20 -2.73 -11.13
CA VAL A 91 -0.38 -1.80 -10.34
C VAL A 91 0.44 -0.93 -11.29
N ILE A 92 0.13 0.36 -11.35
CA ILE A 92 0.80 1.31 -12.23
C ILE A 92 1.96 2.06 -11.55
N ALA A 93 1.94 2.14 -10.22
CA ALA A 93 3.04 2.66 -9.43
C ALA A 93 2.98 2.08 -8.01
N GLN A 94 4.14 1.86 -7.40
CA GLN A 94 4.26 1.34 -6.04
C GLN A 94 5.57 1.79 -5.41
N LEU A 95 5.50 2.30 -4.18
CA LEU A 95 6.67 2.70 -3.41
C LEU A 95 6.45 2.41 -1.92
N GLY A 96 7.35 1.61 -1.35
CA GLY A 96 7.26 1.09 0.01
C GLY A 96 7.97 1.93 1.06
N ALA A 97 8.85 2.85 0.69
CA ALA A 97 9.56 3.66 1.66
C ALA A 97 9.94 5.04 1.10
N ARG A 98 10.16 5.98 2.02
CA ARG A 98 10.70 7.30 1.76
C ARG A 98 12.13 7.37 2.28
N HIS A 99 13.00 8.07 1.55
CA HIS A 99 14.45 8.12 1.82
C HIS A 99 15.09 6.73 1.97
N GLN A 100 14.63 5.76 1.17
CA GLN A 100 15.13 4.39 1.20
C GLN A 100 16.63 4.35 0.89
N ALA A 101 17.38 3.63 1.71
CA ALA A 101 18.81 3.43 1.48
C ALA A 101 19.05 2.66 0.16
N SER A 102 19.92 3.19 -0.70
CA SER A 102 20.19 2.65 -2.03
C SER A 102 21.23 1.51 -2.05
N ASN A 103 21.67 1.04 -0.88
CA ASN A 103 22.73 0.04 -0.73
C ASN A 103 22.21 -1.41 -0.66
N VAL A 104 20.90 -1.61 -0.59
CA VAL A 104 20.25 -2.93 -0.61
C VAL A 104 19.23 -2.94 -1.74
N SER A 105 19.37 -3.92 -2.63
CA SER A 105 18.47 -4.15 -3.76
C SER A 105 17.39 -5.13 -3.35
N PHE A 106 16.14 -4.86 -3.74
CA PHE A 106 14.98 -5.71 -3.46
C PHE A 106 14.81 -5.99 -1.95
N GLY A 107 14.99 -4.94 -1.14
CA GLY A 107 14.74 -5.01 0.31
C GLY A 107 13.25 -5.21 0.63
N THR A 108 12.91 -5.16 1.93
CA THR A 108 11.51 -5.22 2.37
C THR A 108 10.70 -4.09 1.73
N ASN A 109 9.61 -4.47 1.07
CA ASN A 109 8.69 -3.53 0.42
C ASN A 109 7.45 -3.35 1.29
N GLN A 110 7.41 -2.32 2.12
CA GLN A 110 6.29 -2.08 3.04
C GLN A 110 4.94 -1.84 2.33
N ALA A 111 4.93 -1.59 1.01
CA ALA A 111 3.69 -1.43 0.23
C ALA A 111 2.89 -2.74 0.07
N VAL A 112 3.51 -3.91 0.33
CA VAL A 112 2.86 -5.24 0.26
C VAL A 112 2.80 -5.96 1.61
N GLU A 113 3.46 -5.44 2.63
CA GLU A 113 3.48 -6.05 3.96
C GLU A 113 2.17 -5.79 4.72
N THR A 114 1.67 -6.83 5.41
CA THR A 114 0.44 -6.76 6.23
C THR A 114 0.74 -6.66 7.73
N ASN A 115 1.91 -6.13 8.09
CA ASN A 115 2.43 -6.03 9.45
C ASN A 115 2.04 -4.73 10.19
N ARG A 116 1.20 -3.88 9.57
CA ARG A 116 0.70 -2.61 10.12
C ARG A 116 -0.83 -2.63 10.15
N ASP A 117 -1.40 -1.97 11.16
CA ASP A 117 -2.85 -1.83 11.29
C ASP A 117 -3.35 -0.72 10.34
N TRP A 118 -4.38 -1.04 9.56
CA TRP A 118 -5.05 -0.12 8.63
C TRP A 118 -6.24 0.61 9.30
N GLY A 119 -6.63 0.19 10.50
CA GLY A 119 -7.58 0.87 11.35
C GLY A 119 -8.90 1.17 10.65
N SER A 120 -9.35 2.43 10.73
CA SER A 120 -10.67 2.82 10.22
C SER A 120 -10.84 2.72 8.70
N SER A 121 -9.76 2.57 7.92
CA SER A 121 -9.90 2.31 6.48
C SER A 121 -10.51 0.94 6.19
N MET A 122 -10.57 0.04 7.17
CA MET A 122 -11.25 -1.25 7.05
C MET A 122 -12.78 -1.13 7.11
N LYS A 123 -13.33 -0.13 7.78
CA LYS A 123 -14.78 -0.01 8.02
C LYS A 123 -15.63 -0.07 6.74
N PRO A 124 -15.28 0.62 5.63
CA PRO A 124 -16.05 0.53 4.41
C PRO A 124 -16.18 -0.90 3.88
N ILE A 125 -15.10 -1.69 3.90
CA ILE A 125 -15.06 -3.03 3.30
C ILE A 125 -15.45 -4.15 4.27
N THR A 126 -15.30 -3.94 5.58
CA THR A 126 -15.59 -4.94 6.62
C THR A 126 -17.00 -4.81 7.17
N ASP A 127 -17.52 -3.59 7.33
CA ASP A 127 -18.78 -3.35 8.05
C ASP A 127 -19.85 -2.81 7.10
N TYR A 128 -19.58 -1.68 6.45
CA TYR A 128 -20.61 -0.94 5.70
C TYR A 128 -20.97 -1.56 4.36
N ALA A 129 -19.98 -2.02 3.58
CA ALA A 129 -20.23 -2.72 2.32
C ALA A 129 -21.07 -3.98 2.52
N PRO A 130 -20.70 -4.94 3.41
CA PRO A 130 -21.54 -6.11 3.64
C PRO A 130 -22.89 -5.76 4.26
N ALA A 131 -23.00 -4.71 5.09
CA ALA A 131 -24.30 -4.28 5.61
C ALA A 131 -25.26 -3.78 4.52
N LEU A 132 -24.75 -3.10 3.49
CA LEU A 132 -25.55 -2.70 2.33
C LEU A 132 -25.82 -3.88 1.39
N GLU A 133 -24.83 -4.77 1.17
CA GLU A 133 -24.96 -5.95 0.30
C GLU A 133 -25.98 -6.96 0.82
N PHE A 134 -26.08 -7.12 2.14
CA PHE A 134 -26.99 -8.06 2.79
C PHE A 134 -28.25 -7.40 3.37
N ASP A 135 -28.61 -6.22 2.86
CA ASP A 135 -29.84 -5.50 3.20
C ASP A 135 -30.02 -5.27 4.72
N ILE A 136 -28.93 -5.12 5.48
CA ILE A 136 -28.99 -4.64 6.87
C ILE A 136 -29.37 -3.16 6.87
N TYR A 137 -28.89 -2.41 5.87
CA TYR A 137 -29.27 -1.03 5.62
C TYR A 137 -29.71 -0.86 4.16
N ASP A 138 -30.88 -0.26 3.94
CA ASP A 138 -31.42 -0.07 2.58
C ASP A 138 -31.05 1.29 1.94
N SER A 139 -30.37 2.17 2.70
CA SER A 139 -30.06 3.53 2.27
C SER A 139 -28.91 4.14 3.05
N THR A 140 -28.18 5.07 2.42
CA THR A 140 -27.19 5.91 3.08
C THR A 140 -27.80 6.87 4.12
N ALA A 141 -29.12 7.10 4.06
CA ALA A 141 -29.87 7.91 5.01
C ALA A 141 -30.34 7.14 6.26
N THR A 142 -30.15 5.82 6.33
CA THR A 142 -30.56 5.00 7.48
C THR A 142 -29.97 5.54 8.78
N ILE A 143 -30.79 5.60 9.83
CA ILE A 143 -30.36 6.12 11.14
C ILE A 143 -29.64 5.03 11.93
N VAL A 144 -28.41 5.32 12.31
CA VAL A 144 -27.57 4.50 13.20
C VAL A 144 -27.33 5.24 14.52
N ARG A 145 -26.96 4.49 15.56
CA ARG A 145 -26.83 5.01 16.93
C ARG A 145 -25.37 5.13 17.33
N ASP A 146 -24.86 6.35 17.46
CA ASP A 146 -23.57 6.66 18.05
C ASP A 146 -23.74 7.04 19.53
N ILE A 147 -23.84 6.05 20.40
CA ILE A 147 -24.07 6.18 21.85
C ILE A 147 -23.13 5.26 22.64
N PRO A 148 -22.98 5.38 23.97
CA PRO A 148 -22.17 4.43 24.73
C PRO A 148 -22.52 2.98 24.42
N TYR A 149 -21.52 2.21 23.97
CA TYR A 149 -21.64 0.84 23.47
C TYR A 149 -20.42 0.03 23.90
N ASN A 150 -20.61 -1.24 24.19
CA ASN A 150 -19.54 -2.18 24.53
C ASN A 150 -19.40 -3.23 23.43
N TYR A 151 -18.18 -3.73 23.21
CA TYR A 151 -17.96 -4.84 22.29
C TYR A 151 -18.87 -6.03 22.65
N PRO A 152 -19.52 -6.67 21.66
CA PRO A 152 -20.43 -7.80 21.89
C PRO A 152 -19.85 -8.86 22.81
N GLY A 153 -20.62 -9.29 23.80
CA GLY A 153 -20.20 -10.32 24.76
C GLY A 153 -19.20 -9.87 25.82
N THR A 154 -18.90 -8.57 25.92
CA THR A 154 -17.92 -8.02 26.88
C THR A 154 -18.47 -6.80 27.62
N ASN A 155 -17.73 -6.33 28.63
CA ASN A 155 -17.92 -5.02 29.27
C ASN A 155 -16.88 -3.98 28.77
N THR A 156 -16.19 -4.27 27.66
CA THR A 156 -15.16 -3.39 27.11
C THR A 156 -15.83 -2.31 26.25
N PRO A 157 -15.73 -1.03 26.62
CA PRO A 157 -16.36 0.04 25.84
C PRO A 157 -15.69 0.24 24.49
N VAL A 158 -16.51 0.47 23.47
CA VAL A 158 -16.07 0.99 22.18
C VAL A 158 -16.05 2.52 22.29
N TYR A 159 -14.87 3.11 22.14
CA TYR A 159 -14.73 4.55 22.11
C TYR A 159 -14.53 5.04 20.68
N ASN A 160 -15.19 6.14 20.36
CA ASN A 160 -14.85 6.95 19.20
C ASN A 160 -13.52 7.68 19.41
N TRP A 161 -12.89 8.12 18.32
CA TRP A 161 -11.59 8.80 18.37
C TRP A 161 -11.59 10.05 19.27
N ASP A 162 -12.73 10.73 19.37
CA ASP A 162 -12.96 11.93 20.19
C ASP A 162 -13.55 11.63 21.58
N ARG A 163 -13.85 10.36 21.88
CA ARG A 163 -14.56 9.89 23.09
C ARG A 163 -15.95 10.54 23.30
N GLY A 164 -16.49 11.21 22.29
CA GLY A 164 -17.83 11.79 22.29
C GLY A 164 -18.86 10.85 21.65
N TYR A 165 -20.11 11.29 21.61
CA TYR A 165 -21.24 10.57 21.03
C TYR A 165 -22.20 11.56 20.35
N PHE A 166 -22.58 11.29 19.10
CA PHE A 166 -23.50 12.14 18.33
C PHE A 166 -24.97 11.70 18.42
N GLY A 167 -25.25 10.58 19.09
CA GLY A 167 -26.60 10.06 19.20
C GLY A 167 -27.08 9.47 17.86
N ASN A 168 -28.30 9.79 17.45
CA ASN A 168 -28.88 9.26 16.22
C ASN A 168 -28.37 10.07 15.02
N ILE A 169 -27.66 9.42 14.11
CA ILE A 169 -27.07 10.02 12.91
C ILE A 169 -27.35 9.15 11.69
N THR A 170 -27.29 9.71 10.48
CA THR A 170 -27.39 8.92 9.25
C THR A 170 -26.14 8.04 9.06
N LEU A 171 -26.28 6.90 8.38
CA LEU A 171 -25.18 6.01 7.99
C LEU A 171 -24.07 6.76 7.25
N GLN A 172 -24.45 7.63 6.29
CA GLN A 172 -23.51 8.49 5.58
C GLN A 172 -22.68 9.38 6.52
N TYR A 173 -23.33 9.98 7.53
CA TYR A 173 -22.65 10.83 8.52
C TYR A 173 -21.77 10.00 9.48
N ALA A 174 -22.17 8.78 9.82
CA ALA A 174 -21.36 7.87 10.62
C ALA A 174 -20.04 7.52 9.92
N LEU A 175 -20.10 7.19 8.62
CA LEU A 175 -18.92 6.95 7.80
C LEU A 175 -18.09 8.23 7.61
N GLN A 176 -18.74 9.36 7.31
CA GLN A 176 -18.08 10.66 7.12
C GLN A 176 -17.25 11.08 8.34
N GLN A 177 -17.78 10.87 9.56
CA GLN A 177 -17.11 11.22 10.81
C GLN A 177 -16.27 10.08 11.38
N SER A 178 -16.15 8.96 10.65
CA SER A 178 -15.45 7.74 11.04
C SER A 178 -15.78 7.31 12.47
N ARG A 179 -17.07 7.22 12.79
CA ARG A 179 -17.52 6.78 14.11
C ARG A 179 -17.17 5.29 14.31
N ASN A 180 -16.63 4.94 15.47
CA ASN A 180 -16.28 3.56 15.82
C ASN A 180 -17.51 2.80 16.33
N VAL A 181 -18.35 3.45 17.13
CA VAL A 181 -19.55 2.79 17.68
C VAL A 181 -20.50 2.30 16.59
N PRO A 182 -20.90 3.08 15.58
CA PRO A 182 -21.77 2.57 14.52
C PRO A 182 -21.11 1.59 13.56
N ALA A 183 -19.79 1.40 13.63
CA ALA A 183 -19.07 0.42 12.82
C ALA A 183 -19.09 -0.96 13.49
N VAL A 184 -19.01 -1.02 14.83
CA VAL A 184 -19.06 -2.25 15.64
C VAL A 184 -20.49 -2.65 15.98
#